data_AF-A0A2V7Y018-F1
#
_entry.id   AF-A0A2V7Y018-F1
#
_cell.length_a   1.000
_cell.length_b   1.000
_cell.length_c   1.000
_cell.angle_alpha   90.00
_cell.angle_beta   90.00
_cell.angle_gamma   90.00
#
_symmetry.space_group_name_H-M   'P 1'
#
loop_
_entity.id
_entity.type
_entity.pdbx_description
1 polymer ?
#
loop_
_entity_poly.entity_id
_entity_poly.type
_entity_poly.pdbx_seq_one_letter_code
_entity_poly.pdbx_strand_id
1 'polypeptide(L)'
;MSRSLALRPLCILFLFAGAIPAFAGRPYVVDERAVAKLRAGGQKIVVDNMPLFDGNPAAVVLERFEVWAPDVQIIKYDGEGKETRLPRPTTKYYRGRISGDNGSVVFLSVESNGAISGMAISGSGDRKLSIGRGVRVSGHGKPGDDREA
;
A
#
# COMPACT_ATOMS: atom_id res chain seq x y z
N MET A 1 -43.42 -42.21 -48.24
CA MET A 1 -43.79 -42.08 -46.82
C MET A 1 -42.87 -41.05 -46.20
N SER A 2 -43.41 -39.89 -45.84
CA SER A 2 -42.69 -38.72 -45.33
C SER A 2 -42.51 -38.83 -43.81
N ARG A 3 -41.31 -38.55 -43.31
CA ARG A 3 -41.07 -38.23 -41.90
C ARG A 3 -40.14 -37.02 -41.83
N SER A 4 -40.74 -35.90 -41.46
CA SER A 4 -40.09 -34.68 -40.99
C SER A 4 -39.54 -34.90 -39.58
N LEU A 5 -38.34 -34.38 -39.29
CA LEU A 5 -38.04 -33.82 -37.98
C LEU A 5 -36.90 -32.80 -38.13
N ALA A 6 -37.22 -31.56 -37.80
CA ALA A 6 -36.33 -30.42 -37.80
C ALA A 6 -35.32 -30.51 -36.65
N LEU A 7 -34.10 -30.02 -36.85
CA LEU A 7 -33.41 -29.31 -35.78
C LEU A 7 -32.52 -28.20 -36.35
N ARG A 8 -32.86 -27.00 -35.88
CA ARG A 8 -32.31 -25.66 -36.16
C ARG A 8 -30.91 -25.49 -35.53
N PRO A 9 -30.21 -24.38 -35.80
CA PRO A 9 -28.88 -24.35 -36.38
C PRO A 9 -27.72 -24.44 -35.39
N LEU A 10 -26.65 -25.06 -35.89
CA LEU A 10 -25.28 -25.14 -35.39
C LEU A 10 -24.65 -23.72 -35.29
N CYS A 11 -25.01 -22.92 -34.28
CA CYS A 11 -24.51 -21.54 -34.15
C CYS A 11 -23.85 -21.15 -32.82
N ILE A 12 -23.73 -22.01 -31.80
CA ILE A 12 -23.20 -21.54 -30.50
C ILE A 12 -22.31 -22.59 -29.83
N LEU A 13 -21.15 -22.90 -30.42
CA LEU A 13 -20.14 -23.71 -29.72
C LEU A 13 -18.70 -23.26 -29.95
N PHE A 14 -18.47 -22.00 -30.34
CA PHE A 14 -17.14 -21.43 -30.59
C PHE A 14 -16.90 -20.06 -29.90
N LEU A 15 -17.53 -19.82 -28.74
CA LEU A 15 -17.48 -18.53 -28.04
C LEU A 15 -16.81 -18.56 -26.65
N PHE A 16 -15.99 -19.58 -26.34
CA PHE A 16 -15.35 -19.71 -25.01
C PHE A 16 -13.85 -20.06 -25.06
N ALA A 17 -13.08 -19.48 -25.99
CA ALA A 17 -11.62 -19.63 -26.03
C ALA A 17 -10.88 -18.33 -25.65
N GLY A 18 -11.40 -17.61 -24.66
CA GLY A 18 -10.83 -16.36 -24.16
C GLY A 18 -10.81 -16.33 -22.64
N ALA A 19 -10.27 -17.36 -21.99
CA ALA A 19 -9.93 -17.25 -20.58
C ALA A 19 -8.71 -16.32 -20.47
N ILE A 20 -8.98 -15.01 -20.41
CA ILE A 20 -8.00 -14.04 -19.94
C ILE A 20 -7.62 -14.53 -18.54
N PRO A 21 -6.36 -14.93 -18.26
CA PRO A 21 -5.94 -15.10 -16.89
C PRO A 21 -6.00 -13.70 -16.28
N ALA A 22 -7.13 -13.40 -15.64
CA ALA A 22 -7.23 -12.28 -14.76
C ALA A 22 -6.22 -12.56 -13.65
N PHE A 23 -5.03 -11.96 -13.76
CA PHE A 23 -4.18 -11.69 -12.62
C PHE A 23 -4.96 -10.74 -11.71
N ALA A 24 -5.96 -11.28 -11.03
CA ALA A 24 -6.69 -10.61 -9.98
C ALA A 24 -5.75 -10.55 -8.79
N GLY A 25 -4.81 -9.61 -8.82
CA GLY A 25 -4.17 -9.13 -7.61
C GLY A 25 -5.31 -8.67 -6.71
N ARG A 26 -5.66 -9.48 -5.71
CA ARG A 26 -6.74 -9.15 -4.80
C ARG A 26 -6.31 -7.87 -4.09
N PRO A 27 -7.05 -6.74 -4.24
CA PRO A 27 -6.77 -5.56 -3.47
C PRO A 27 -6.98 -5.93 -2.00
N TYR A 28 -5.87 -6.14 -1.27
CA TYR A 28 -5.94 -6.48 0.13
C TYR A 28 -5.95 -5.19 0.92
N VAL A 29 -7.02 -4.99 1.68
CA VAL A 29 -7.15 -3.87 2.60
C VAL A 29 -6.34 -4.22 3.85
N VAL A 30 -5.30 -3.43 4.12
CA VAL A 30 -4.54 -3.54 5.37
C VAL A 30 -5.47 -3.24 6.54
N ASP A 31 -5.43 -4.07 7.59
CA ASP A 31 -6.20 -3.86 8.82
C ASP A 31 -6.01 -2.44 9.38
N GLU A 32 -7.11 -1.76 9.71
CA GLU A 32 -7.10 -0.42 10.28
C GLU A 32 -6.27 -0.36 11.58
N ARG A 33 -6.24 -1.44 12.37
CA ARG A 33 -5.39 -1.54 13.57
C ARG A 33 -3.91 -1.52 13.22
N ALA A 34 -3.51 -2.21 12.15
CA ALA A 34 -2.14 -2.19 11.65
C ALA A 34 -1.74 -0.79 11.17
N VAL A 35 -2.64 -0.12 10.43
CA VAL A 35 -2.46 1.26 9.99
C VAL A 35 -2.34 2.22 11.17
N ALA A 36 -3.19 2.07 12.20
CA ALA A 36 -3.14 2.88 13.42
C ALA A 36 -1.82 2.72 14.17
N LYS A 37 -1.31 1.49 14.34
CA LYS A 37 0.01 1.21 14.94
C LYS A 37 1.14 1.94 14.20
N LEU A 38 1.13 1.88 12.86
CA LEU A 38 2.13 2.54 12.01
C LEU A 38 2.09 4.07 12.15
N ARG A 39 0.88 4.64 12.20
CA ARG A 39 0.66 6.08 12.38
C ARG A 39 1.06 6.57 13.77
N ALA A 40 0.80 5.78 14.81
CA ALA A 40 1.14 6.10 16.19
C ALA A 40 2.66 6.30 16.40
N GLY A 41 3.52 5.69 15.57
CA GLY A 41 4.95 6.02 15.55
C GLY A 41 5.84 5.23 16.51
N GLY A 42 5.40 4.05 16.93
CA GLY A 42 6.12 3.22 17.91
C GLY A 42 7.53 2.80 17.45
N GLN A 43 8.48 2.68 18.39
CA GLN A 43 9.89 2.38 18.07
C GLN A 43 10.09 0.96 17.51
N LYS A 44 9.35 -0.02 18.04
CA LYS A 44 9.29 -1.38 17.54
C LYS A 44 7.83 -1.79 17.46
N ILE A 45 7.39 -2.26 16.31
CA ILE A 45 5.99 -2.61 16.06
C ILE A 45 5.91 -3.95 15.34
N VAL A 46 4.91 -4.75 15.72
CA VAL A 46 4.52 -5.94 14.99
C VAL A 46 3.21 -5.64 14.29
N VAL A 47 3.23 -5.79 12.97
CA VAL A 47 2.08 -5.64 12.10
C VAL A 47 1.63 -7.04 11.67
N ASP A 48 0.55 -7.49 12.28
CA ASP A 48 -0.07 -8.77 11.98
C ASP A 48 -0.85 -8.70 10.66
N ASN A 49 -0.99 -9.84 9.99
CA ASN A 49 -1.78 -9.98 8.75
C ASN A 49 -1.41 -8.97 7.66
N MET A 50 -0.11 -8.65 7.49
CA MET A 50 0.33 -7.84 6.36
C MET A 50 0.10 -8.62 5.07
N PRO A 51 -0.66 -8.09 4.10
CA PRO A 51 -0.82 -8.75 2.81
C PRO A 51 0.49 -8.88 2.08
N LEU A 52 0.73 -10.06 1.54
CA LEU A 52 1.82 -10.33 0.61
C LEU A 52 1.26 -10.76 -0.74
N PHE A 53 2.06 -10.66 -1.80
CA PHE A 53 1.66 -11.00 -3.17
C PHE A 53 1.36 -12.48 -3.39
N ASP A 54 1.88 -13.36 -2.55
CA ASP A 54 1.56 -14.80 -2.57
C ASP A 54 0.17 -15.11 -1.98
N GLY A 55 -0.56 -14.10 -1.53
CA GLY A 55 -1.92 -14.23 -1.01
C GLY A 55 -1.99 -14.74 0.42
N ASN A 56 -0.84 -15.01 1.07
CA ASN A 56 -0.76 -15.45 2.46
C ASN A 56 -0.33 -14.26 3.33
N PRO A 57 -1.24 -13.68 4.14
CA PRO A 57 -0.86 -12.61 5.05
C PRO A 57 0.18 -13.09 6.06
N ALA A 58 1.14 -12.25 6.38
CA ALA A 58 2.21 -12.59 7.32
C ALA A 58 2.41 -11.48 8.36
N ALA A 59 2.95 -11.85 9.52
CA ALA A 59 3.37 -10.88 10.52
C ALA A 59 4.69 -10.23 10.11
N VAL A 60 4.77 -8.90 10.17
CA VAL A 60 5.98 -8.14 9.89
C VAL A 60 6.45 -7.45 11.15
N VAL A 61 7.72 -7.66 11.49
CA VAL A 61 8.38 -7.00 12.63
C VAL A 61 9.17 -5.81 12.10
N LEU A 62 8.85 -4.62 12.61
CA LEU A 62 9.41 -3.36 12.15
C LEU A 62 10.08 -2.61 13.31
N GLU A 63 11.17 -1.94 12.99
CA GLU A 63 11.88 -1.01 13.84
C GLU A 63 11.91 0.37 13.17
N ARG A 64 11.58 1.40 13.95
CA ARG A 64 11.67 2.79 13.51
C ARG A 64 13.13 3.22 13.41
N PHE A 65 13.45 3.95 12.36
CA PHE A 65 14.75 4.60 12.22
C PHE A 65 14.57 6.01 11.65
N GLU A 66 15.59 6.85 11.86
CA GLU A 66 15.58 8.23 11.39
C GLU A 66 16.53 8.36 10.20
N VAL A 67 16.03 8.94 9.11
CA VAL A 67 16.82 9.28 7.91
C VAL A 67 17.42 10.68 8.04
N TRP A 68 16.76 11.55 8.83
CA TRP A 68 17.14 12.94 9.03
C TRP A 68 17.88 13.09 10.35
N ALA A 69 19.05 13.73 10.30
CA ALA A 69 19.74 14.18 11.51
C ALA A 69 18.81 15.09 12.35
N PRO A 70 18.93 15.07 13.69
CA PRO A 70 18.07 15.87 14.57
C PRO A 70 18.20 17.38 14.30
N ASP A 71 19.35 17.81 13.80
CA ASP A 71 19.74 19.20 13.50
C ASP A 71 19.80 19.50 11.99
N VAL A 72 19.17 18.66 11.15
CA VAL A 72 19.20 18.89 9.69
C VAL A 72 18.62 20.26 9.31
N GLN A 73 19.33 20.97 8.44
CA GLN A 73 18.84 22.20 7.81
C GLN A 73 18.57 21.91 6.33
N ILE A 74 17.32 22.12 5.91
CA ILE A 74 16.94 22.00 4.51
C ILE A 74 16.82 23.41 3.94
N ILE A 75 17.65 23.71 2.96
CA ILE A 75 17.71 25.02 2.33
C ILE A 75 17.25 24.89 0.88
N LYS A 76 16.26 25.71 0.50
CA LYS A 76 15.79 25.86 -0.87
C LYS A 76 16.23 27.23 -1.41
N TYR A 77 16.84 27.23 -2.58
CA TYR A 77 17.09 28.44 -3.36
C TYR A 77 16.03 28.56 -4.46
N ASP A 78 15.55 29.78 -4.72
CA ASP A 78 14.73 30.09 -5.89
C ASP A 78 15.58 30.57 -7.07
N GLY A 79 14.91 30.97 -8.16
CA GLY A 79 15.58 31.45 -9.38
C GLY A 79 16.37 32.74 -9.21
N GLU A 80 16.14 33.48 -8.12
CA GLU A 80 16.86 34.73 -7.78
C GLU A 80 17.96 34.49 -6.72
N GLY A 81 18.15 33.24 -6.29
CA GLY A 81 19.14 32.87 -5.27
C GLY A 81 18.72 33.18 -3.84
N LYS A 82 17.44 33.50 -3.60
CA LYS A 82 16.94 33.75 -2.24
C LYS A 82 16.85 32.44 -1.45
N GLU A 83 17.41 32.45 -0.24
CA GLU A 83 17.35 31.32 0.68
C GLU A 83 15.99 31.20 1.36
N THR A 84 15.41 30.00 1.35
CA THR A 84 14.27 29.63 2.19
C THR A 84 14.60 28.37 2.98
N ARG A 85 14.47 28.43 4.30
CA ARG A 85 14.64 27.27 5.18
C ARG A 85 13.34 26.47 5.26
N LEU A 86 13.42 25.18 4.97
CA LEU A 86 12.30 24.26 5.03
C LEU A 86 12.32 23.46 6.35
N PRO A 87 11.15 23.13 6.91
CA PRO A 87 11.09 22.32 8.12
C PRO A 87 11.62 20.90 7.86
N ARG A 88 12.14 20.28 8.93
CA ARG A 88 12.52 18.85 8.89
C ARG A 88 11.28 18.00 8.56
N PRO A 89 11.38 17.06 7.60
CA PRO A 89 10.28 16.14 7.30
C PRO A 89 9.92 15.31 8.51
N THR A 90 8.62 15.18 8.76
CA THR A 90 8.06 14.40 9.88
C THR A 90 7.68 12.97 9.46
N THR A 91 8.10 12.55 8.26
CA THR A 91 7.91 11.19 7.75
C THR A 91 8.57 10.19 8.68
N LYS A 92 7.81 9.18 9.11
CA LYS A 92 8.30 8.09 9.94
C LYS A 92 8.78 6.96 9.04
N TYR A 93 10.00 6.47 9.26
CA TYR A 93 10.57 5.38 8.48
C TYR A 93 10.72 4.13 9.34
N TYR A 94 10.43 2.98 8.73
CA TYR A 94 10.51 1.68 9.36
C TYR A 94 11.28 0.71 8.48
N ARG A 95 12.15 -0.07 9.11
CA ARG A 95 12.84 -1.21 8.49
C ARG A 95 12.51 -2.48 9.26
N GLY A 96 12.51 -3.63 8.61
CA GLY A 96 12.12 -4.85 9.30
C GLY A 96 12.19 -6.09 8.44
N ARG A 97 11.49 -7.13 8.91
CA ARG A 97 11.49 -8.47 8.32
C ARG A 97 10.11 -9.12 8.41
N ILE A 98 9.82 -10.00 7.48
CA ILE A 98 8.68 -10.92 7.52
C ILE A 98 8.99 -12.02 8.52
N SER A 99 8.05 -12.30 9.42
CA SER A 99 8.20 -13.37 10.42
C SER A 99 8.31 -14.71 9.72
N GLY A 100 9.32 -15.52 10.10
CA GLY A 100 9.62 -16.80 9.44
C GLY A 100 10.57 -16.70 8.24
N ASP A 101 10.83 -15.49 7.72
CA ASP A 101 11.84 -15.26 6.67
C ASP A 101 12.91 -14.30 7.17
N ASN A 102 14.00 -14.86 7.73
CA ASN A 102 15.11 -14.06 8.26
C ASN A 102 15.91 -13.33 7.18
N GLY A 103 15.84 -13.77 5.92
CA GLY A 103 16.51 -13.11 4.80
C GLY A 103 15.70 -11.97 4.20
N SER A 104 14.42 -11.84 4.57
CA SER A 104 13.56 -10.77 4.05
C SER A 104 13.99 -9.39 4.51
N VAL A 105 13.66 -8.39 3.69
CA VAL A 105 13.84 -6.97 4.00
C VAL A 105 12.52 -6.26 3.76
N VAL A 106 12.04 -5.54 4.76
CA VAL A 106 10.85 -4.69 4.67
C VAL A 106 11.24 -3.24 4.92
N PHE A 107 10.73 -2.35 4.08
CA PHE A 107 10.85 -0.90 4.25
C PHE A 107 9.48 -0.25 4.12
N LEU A 108 9.10 0.58 5.10
CA LEU A 108 7.87 1.38 5.06
C LEU A 108 8.17 2.84 5.40
N SER A 109 7.42 3.76 4.79
CA SER A 109 7.34 5.16 5.16
C SER A 109 5.90 5.55 5.47
N VAL A 110 5.74 6.39 6.49
CA VAL A 110 4.46 6.98 6.89
C VAL A 110 4.59 8.49 6.84
N GLU A 111 3.94 9.10 5.85
CA GLU A 111 3.91 10.55 5.66
C GLU A 111 3.10 11.24 6.77
N SER A 112 3.28 12.56 6.91
CA SER A 112 2.55 13.39 7.89
C SER A 112 1.04 13.37 7.71
N ASN A 113 0.57 13.21 6.46
CA ASN A 113 -0.84 13.05 6.10
C ASN A 113 -1.39 11.63 6.39
N GLY A 114 -0.56 10.73 6.93
CA GLY A 114 -0.92 9.35 7.24
C GLY A 114 -0.90 8.40 6.06
N ALA A 115 -0.46 8.83 4.88
CA ALA A 115 -0.23 7.97 3.72
C ALA A 115 0.95 7.03 3.99
N ILE A 116 0.76 5.76 3.62
CA ILE A 116 1.76 4.71 3.84
C ILE A 116 2.28 4.25 2.48
N SER A 117 3.60 4.16 2.35
CA SER A 117 4.27 3.61 1.18
C SER A 117 5.32 2.61 1.65
N GLY A 118 5.70 1.67 0.78
CA GLY A 118 6.74 0.72 1.15
C GLY A 118 6.81 -0.52 0.29
N MET A 119 7.73 -1.41 0.66
CA MET A 119 8.00 -2.66 -0.05
C MET A 119 8.52 -3.74 0.89
N ALA A 120 8.35 -4.99 0.49
CA ALA A 120 9.00 -6.14 1.10
C ALA A 120 9.64 -7.01 0.02
N ILE A 121 10.83 -7.52 0.30
CA ILE A 121 11.58 -8.48 -0.51
C ILE A 121 11.86 -9.70 0.38
N SER A 122 11.66 -10.92 -0.12
CA SER A 122 12.00 -12.16 0.60
C SER A 122 13.52 -12.41 0.62
N GLY A 123 13.96 -13.37 1.44
CA GLY A 123 15.36 -13.81 1.43
C GLY A 123 15.83 -14.36 0.07
N SER A 124 14.91 -14.86 -0.78
CA SER A 124 15.19 -15.29 -2.16
C SER A 124 15.33 -14.13 -3.15
N GLY A 125 15.01 -12.89 -2.76
CA GLY A 125 15.01 -11.72 -3.64
C GLY A 125 13.67 -11.44 -4.32
N ASP A 126 12.64 -12.27 -4.09
CA ASP A 126 11.32 -12.06 -4.67
C ASP A 126 10.61 -10.89 -3.99
N ARG A 127 9.97 -10.03 -4.77
CA ARG A 127 9.14 -8.98 -4.21
C ARG A 127 7.89 -9.59 -3.59
N LYS A 128 7.69 -9.36 -2.28
CA LYS A 128 6.55 -9.87 -1.51
C LYS A 128 5.46 -8.82 -1.29
N LEU A 129 5.79 -7.53 -1.34
CA LEU A 129 4.83 -6.44 -1.15
C LEU A 129 5.31 -5.17 -1.89
N SER A 130 4.36 -4.38 -2.38
CA SER A 130 4.57 -3.00 -2.82
C SER A 130 3.34 -2.15 -2.50
N ILE A 131 3.55 -1.03 -1.80
CA ILE A 131 2.52 -0.04 -1.46
C ILE A 131 2.95 1.30 -2.05
N GLY A 132 2.26 1.76 -3.10
CA GLY A 132 2.59 3.02 -3.80
C GLY A 132 1.92 4.27 -3.22
N ARG A 133 0.80 4.10 -2.50
CA ARG A 133 0.06 5.11 -1.70
C ARG A 133 -1.12 4.41 -1.02
N GLY A 134 -0.95 3.94 0.21
CA GLY A 134 -1.99 3.28 1.00
C GLY A 134 -2.74 4.24 1.92
N VAL A 135 -4.08 4.12 1.93
CA VAL A 135 -5.14 4.73 2.77
C VAL A 135 -4.96 6.22 3.12
N ARG A 136 -5.61 7.10 2.36
CA ARG A 136 -5.91 8.46 2.82
C ARG A 136 -6.93 8.40 3.94
N VAL A 137 -6.67 9.08 5.06
CA VAL A 137 -7.72 9.35 6.05
C VAL A 137 -8.70 10.32 5.40
N SER A 138 -9.91 9.87 5.07
CA SER A 138 -11.02 10.80 4.87
C SER A 138 -11.30 11.46 6.21
N GLY A 139 -10.81 12.68 6.40
CA GLY A 139 -11.12 13.49 7.56
C GLY A 139 -12.64 13.62 7.70
N HIS A 140 -13.14 13.24 8.86
CA HIS A 140 -14.52 13.41 9.28
C HIS A 140 -14.77 14.91 9.48
N GLY A 141 -15.11 15.62 8.40
CA GLY A 141 -15.64 16.98 8.44
C GLY A 141 -17.12 16.94 8.13
N LYS A 142 -17.97 16.90 9.15
CA LYS A 142 -19.36 17.35 9.00
C LYS A 142 -19.30 18.83 8.58
N PRO A 143 -19.90 19.26 7.46
CA PRO A 143 -20.23 20.66 7.28
C PRO A 143 -21.49 20.90 8.10
N GLY A 144 -21.30 21.37 9.32
CA GLY A 144 -22.31 22.12 10.06
C GLY A 144 -21.67 23.44 10.43
N ASP A 145 -22.07 24.51 9.74
CA ASP A 145 -22.55 25.76 10.36
C ASP A 145 -22.96 26.69 9.22
N ASP A 146 -24.27 26.81 9.04
CA ASP A 146 -25.07 28.04 9.15
C ASP A 146 -24.41 29.39 8.83
N ARG A 147 -25.27 30.29 8.29
CA ARG A 147 -25.12 31.75 8.04
C ARG A 147 -24.44 32.07 6.72
N GLU A 148 -24.89 32.99 5.88
CA GLU A 148 -25.82 34.14 5.88
C GLU A 148 -25.97 34.45 4.35
N ALA A 149 -26.99 35.07 3.75
CA ALA A 149 -28.02 36.01 4.15
C ALA A 149 -29.14 35.98 3.09
#